data_AF-A0A260ZYP0-F1
#
_entry.id   AF-A0A260ZYP0-F1
#
_cell.length_a   1.000
_cell.length_b   1.000
_cell.length_c   1.000
_cell.angle_alpha   90.00
_cell.angle_beta   90.00
_cell.angle_gamma   90.00
#
_symmetry.space_group_name_H-M   'P 1'
#
loop_
_entity.id
_entity.type
_entity.pdbx_description
1 polymer ?
#
loop_
_entity_poly.entity_id
_entity_poly.type
_entity_poly.pdbx_seq_one_letter_code
_entity_poly.pdbx_strand_id
1 'polypeptide(L)'
;MEYGMPSPTMKSYFQYSSVFTKIGFGAGFITNLFLIYLTVFHVKKIVGTYKLMVISFAIMGIVFAGWELVSKPFIHNYDKAVIYFSLADGNFTFFQFSIAFYSFIYMIILSFIAVQFVYRYLSVFHPKLAQKFDGYGVFGWLGYPIIPGILYSAPMYVYCQPDEYSDDFVRQEMLSNYELAIGDVPRFALVSYNADGTLR
;
A
#
# COMPACT_ATOMS: atom_id res chain seq x y z
N MET A 1 -8.74 10.46 -33.24
CA MET A 1 -8.98 9.02 -33.02
C MET A 1 -9.83 8.92 -31.77
N GLU A 2 -11.03 8.39 -31.92
CA GLU A 2 -12.04 8.36 -30.86
C GLU A 2 -11.58 7.38 -29.78
N TYR A 3 -11.17 7.91 -28.62
CA TYR A 3 -10.72 7.11 -27.48
C TYR A 3 -11.88 6.23 -27.02
N GLY A 4 -11.79 4.93 -27.31
CA GLY A 4 -12.82 3.97 -26.98
C GLY A 4 -12.99 3.89 -25.46
N MET A 5 -14.14 4.30 -24.96
CA MET A 5 -14.54 3.99 -23.59
C MET A 5 -14.36 2.49 -23.34
N PRO A 6 -13.95 2.08 -22.13
CA PRO A 6 -13.82 0.67 -21.81
C PRO A 6 -15.13 -0.07 -22.14
N SER A 7 -14.98 -1.24 -22.75
CA SER A 7 -16.01 -2.19 -23.09
C SER A 7 -16.90 -2.48 -21.87
N PRO A 8 -18.15 -2.93 -22.10
CA PRO A 8 -19.05 -3.30 -21.02
C PRO A 8 -18.44 -4.33 -20.06
N THR A 9 -17.64 -5.26 -20.60
CA THR A 9 -16.94 -6.29 -19.82
C THR A 9 -15.88 -5.68 -18.91
N MET A 10 -15.05 -4.78 -19.42
CA MET A 10 -13.98 -4.15 -18.62
C MET A 10 -14.54 -3.24 -17.52
N LYS A 11 -15.57 -2.46 -17.85
CA LYS A 11 -16.33 -1.69 -16.85
C LYS A 11 -16.90 -2.59 -15.75
N SER A 12 -17.34 -3.80 -16.10
CA SER A 12 -17.86 -4.77 -15.12
C SER A 12 -16.76 -5.26 -14.18
N TYR A 13 -15.55 -5.56 -14.66
CA TYR A 13 -14.43 -5.94 -13.79
C TYR A 13 -14.04 -4.84 -12.80
N PHE A 14 -13.99 -3.57 -13.23
CA PHE A 14 -13.74 -2.46 -12.32
C PHE A 14 -14.85 -2.28 -11.28
N GLN A 15 -16.11 -2.50 -11.66
CA GLN A 15 -17.23 -2.51 -10.73
C GLN A 15 -17.10 -3.66 -9.71
N TYR A 16 -16.77 -4.87 -10.15
CA TYR A 16 -16.54 -6.00 -9.26
C TYR A 16 -15.40 -5.74 -8.28
N SER A 17 -14.27 -5.20 -8.77
CA SER A 17 -13.14 -4.79 -7.92
C SER A 17 -13.59 -3.75 -6.88
N SER A 18 -14.32 -2.70 -7.29
CA SER A 18 -14.84 -1.70 -6.37
C SER A 18 -15.81 -2.29 -5.33
N VAL A 19 -16.67 -3.24 -5.70
CA VAL A 19 -17.56 -3.91 -4.75
C VAL A 19 -16.75 -4.75 -3.77
N PHE A 20 -15.75 -5.48 -4.26
CA PHE A 20 -14.87 -6.30 -3.42
C PHE A 20 -14.09 -5.44 -2.42
N THR A 21 -13.52 -4.31 -2.83
CA THR A 21 -12.81 -3.39 -1.93
C THR A 21 -13.75 -2.81 -0.86
N LYS A 22 -15.01 -2.48 -1.19
CA LYS A 22 -16.00 -2.03 -0.19
C LYS A 22 -16.34 -3.10 0.84
N ILE A 23 -16.54 -4.34 0.39
CA ILE A 23 -16.78 -5.48 1.28
C ILE A 23 -15.54 -5.74 2.14
N GLY A 24 -14.35 -5.73 1.53
CA GLY A 24 -13.06 -5.89 2.20
C GLY A 24 -12.83 -4.83 3.27
N PHE A 25 -13.15 -3.57 2.98
CA PHE A 25 -13.13 -2.49 3.96
C PHE A 25 -14.10 -2.76 5.11
N GLY A 26 -15.36 -3.09 4.82
CA GLY A 26 -16.35 -3.37 5.87
C GLY A 26 -15.93 -4.52 6.79
N ALA A 27 -15.48 -5.63 6.20
CA ALA A 27 -14.97 -6.78 6.94
C ALA A 27 -13.71 -6.42 7.74
N GLY A 28 -12.71 -5.80 7.11
CA GLY A 28 -11.46 -5.37 7.74
C GLY A 28 -11.70 -4.38 8.88
N PHE A 29 -12.63 -3.44 8.71
CA PHE A 29 -13.01 -2.48 9.74
C PHE A 29 -13.61 -3.19 10.96
N ILE A 30 -14.60 -4.06 10.76
CA ILE A 30 -15.26 -4.80 11.83
C ILE A 30 -14.26 -5.71 12.55
N THR A 31 -13.46 -6.48 11.81
CA THR A 31 -12.49 -7.41 12.39
C THR A 31 -11.40 -6.68 13.18
N ASN A 32 -10.87 -5.57 12.67
CA ASN A 32 -9.85 -4.79 13.39
C ASN A 32 -10.43 -4.08 14.61
N LEU A 33 -11.66 -3.55 14.55
CA LEU A 33 -12.33 -3.02 15.74
C LEU A 33 -12.57 -4.09 16.80
N PHE A 34 -13.00 -5.28 16.38
CA PHE A 34 -13.17 -6.42 17.28
C PHE A 34 -11.83 -6.85 17.90
N LEU A 35 -10.75 -6.86 17.12
CA LEU A 35 -9.40 -7.15 17.62
C LEU A 35 -8.94 -6.13 18.67
N ILE A 36 -9.20 -4.83 18.45
CA ILE A 36 -8.92 -3.77 19.43
C ILE A 36 -9.74 -4.01 20.70
N TYR A 37 -11.05 -4.25 20.56
CA TYR A 37 -11.95 -4.52 21.69
C TYR A 37 -11.46 -5.72 22.53
N LEU A 38 -11.15 -6.85 21.89
CA LEU A 38 -10.62 -8.02 22.58
C LEU A 38 -9.30 -7.71 23.27
N THR A 39 -8.37 -7.05 22.57
CA THR A 39 -7.04 -6.74 23.09
C THR A 39 -7.13 -5.81 24.31
N VAL A 40 -8.02 -4.81 24.28
CA VAL A 40 -8.19 -3.85 25.37
C VAL A 40 -8.85 -4.50 26.58
N PHE A 41 -9.99 -5.17 26.40
CA PHE A 41 -10.88 -5.57 27.49
C PHE A 41 -10.77 -7.04 27.92
N HIS A 42 -10.42 -7.97 27.01
CA HIS A 42 -10.51 -9.41 27.25
C HIS A 42 -9.15 -10.09 27.38
N VAL A 43 -8.13 -9.62 26.67
CA VAL A 43 -6.81 -10.26 26.67
C VAL A 43 -6.00 -9.82 27.90
N LYS A 44 -5.84 -10.76 28.84
CA LYS A 44 -5.04 -10.55 30.07
C LYS A 44 -3.58 -11.01 29.96
N LYS A 45 -3.26 -11.88 28.99
CA LYS A 45 -1.92 -12.45 28.80
C LYS A 45 -0.96 -11.55 28.01
N ILE A 46 -1.51 -10.63 27.20
CA ILE A 46 -0.74 -9.64 26.43
C ILE A 46 -0.73 -8.34 27.23
N VAL A 47 0.42 -8.00 27.82
CA VAL A 47 0.59 -6.82 28.67
C VAL A 47 1.66 -5.88 28.11
N GLY A 48 1.63 -4.62 28.54
CA GLY A 48 2.64 -3.62 28.22
C GLY A 48 2.79 -3.36 26.72
N THR A 49 4.04 -3.34 26.25
CA THR A 49 4.44 -2.98 24.89
C THR A 49 3.77 -3.78 23.79
N TYR A 50 3.66 -5.09 23.99
CA TYR A 50 3.08 -5.98 22.98
C TYR A 50 1.59 -5.68 22.73
N LYS A 51 0.86 -5.27 23.78
CA LYS A 51 -0.53 -4.83 23.67
C LYS A 51 -0.67 -3.62 22.76
N LEU A 52 0.22 -2.64 22.92
CA LEU A 52 0.25 -1.44 22.08
C LEU A 52 0.58 -1.78 20.62
N MET A 53 1.48 -2.74 20.38
CA MET A 53 1.82 -3.18 19.03
C MET A 53 0.62 -3.79 18.31
N VAL A 54 -0.15 -4.66 18.97
CA VAL A 54 -1.35 -5.29 18.38
C VAL A 54 -2.43 -4.25 18.08
N ILE A 55 -2.68 -3.31 18.99
CA ILE A 55 -3.66 -2.24 18.77
C ILE A 55 -3.22 -1.33 17.61
N SER A 56 -1.95 -0.95 17.57
CA SER A 56 -1.40 -0.11 16.50
C SER A 56 -1.52 -0.78 15.13
N PHE A 57 -1.28 -2.09 15.05
CA PHE A 57 -1.45 -2.87 13.83
C PHE A 57 -2.90 -2.86 13.34
N ALA A 58 -3.85 -3.04 14.25
CA ALA A 58 -5.27 -3.02 13.91
C ALA A 58 -5.71 -1.63 13.39
N ILE A 59 -5.25 -0.55 14.02
CA ILE A 59 -5.50 0.82 13.57
C ILE A 59 -4.91 1.05 12.17
N MET A 60 -3.65 0.65 11.94
CA MET A 60 -3.02 0.76 10.61
C MET A 60 -3.79 -0.04 9.56
N GLY A 61 -4.30 -1.23 9.89
CA GLY A 61 -5.15 -2.01 8.99
C GLY A 61 -6.45 -1.29 8.58
N ILE A 62 -7.10 -0.62 9.54
CA ILE A 62 -8.29 0.21 9.25
C ILE A 62 -7.93 1.38 8.34
N VAL A 63 -6.84 2.10 8.65
CA VAL A 63 -6.38 3.23 7.85
C VAL A 63 -6.03 2.79 6.43
N PHE A 64 -5.32 1.68 6.26
CA PHE A 64 -4.94 1.13 4.97
C PHE A 64 -6.16 0.75 4.12
N ALA A 65 -7.09 -0.01 4.69
CA ALA A 65 -8.32 -0.40 3.99
C ALA A 65 -9.19 0.82 3.63
N GLY A 66 -9.26 1.82 4.50
CA GLY A 66 -9.95 3.07 4.21
C GLY A 66 -9.26 3.87 3.10
N TRP A 67 -7.93 3.90 3.09
CA TRP A 67 -7.16 4.60 2.07
C TRP A 67 -7.28 3.94 0.69
N GLU A 68 -7.37 2.61 0.62
CA GLU A 68 -7.61 1.87 -0.63
C GLU A 68 -8.89 2.32 -1.34
N LEU A 69 -9.96 2.61 -0.59
CA LEU A 69 -11.20 3.14 -1.15
C LEU A 69 -11.03 4.54 -1.76
N VAL A 70 -10.13 5.35 -1.21
CA VAL A 70 -9.84 6.70 -1.67
C VAL A 70 -8.91 6.67 -2.88
N SER A 71 -7.79 5.97 -2.78
CA SER A 71 -6.78 5.94 -3.84
C SER A 71 -7.17 5.08 -5.04
N LYS A 72 -8.10 4.12 -4.86
CA LYS A 72 -8.51 3.12 -5.87
C LYS A 72 -7.32 2.58 -6.67
N PRO A 73 -6.28 2.08 -5.98
CA PRO A 73 -5.00 1.77 -6.61
C PRO A 73 -5.10 0.44 -7.33
N PHE A 74 -4.48 0.36 -8.50
CA PHE A 74 -4.24 -0.86 -9.25
C PHE A 74 -2.74 -0.99 -9.49
N ILE A 75 -2.28 -2.24 -9.46
CA ILE A 75 -0.89 -2.59 -9.71
C ILE A 75 -0.88 -3.68 -10.78
N HIS A 76 -0.17 -3.42 -11.87
CA HIS A 76 0.01 -4.38 -12.95
C HIS A 76 1.50 -4.63 -13.18
N ASN A 77 1.89 -5.90 -13.27
CA ASN A 77 3.26 -6.29 -13.58
C ASN A 77 3.28 -6.76 -15.03
N TYR A 78 4.13 -6.16 -15.85
CA TYR A 78 4.23 -6.44 -17.28
C TYR A 78 5.68 -6.43 -17.75
N ASP A 79 6.18 -7.58 -18.19
CA ASP A 79 7.57 -7.79 -18.63
C ASP A 79 8.60 -7.22 -17.64
N LYS A 80 9.23 -6.09 -17.99
CA LYS A 80 10.25 -5.39 -17.18
C LYS A 80 9.71 -4.14 -16.50
N ALA A 81 8.39 -3.98 -16.46
CA ALA A 81 7.70 -2.83 -15.93
C ALA A 81 6.68 -3.19 -14.83
N VAL A 82 6.55 -2.29 -13.87
CA VAL A 82 5.46 -2.32 -12.88
C VAL A 82 4.71 -1.00 -12.96
N ILE A 83 3.39 -1.09 -13.13
CA ILE A 83 2.52 0.05 -13.32
C ILE A 83 1.62 0.17 -12.10
N TYR A 84 1.70 1.31 -11.43
CA TYR A 84 0.73 1.71 -10.43
C TYR A 84 -0.19 2.75 -11.06
N PHE A 85 -1.49 2.56 -11.01
CA PHE A 85 -2.45 3.53 -11.55
C PHE A 85 -3.71 3.60 -10.69
N SER A 86 -4.48 4.67 -10.84
CA SER A 86 -5.75 4.87 -10.14
C SER A 86 -6.89 5.01 -11.12
N LEU A 87 -8.02 4.38 -10.80
CA LEU A 87 -9.30 4.55 -11.51
C LEU A 87 -10.18 5.62 -10.87
N ALA A 88 -9.60 6.50 -10.05
CA ALA A 88 -10.36 7.55 -9.41
C ALA A 88 -10.51 8.76 -10.33
N ASP A 89 -11.75 9.21 -10.48
CA ASP A 89 -12.08 10.43 -11.22
C ASP A 89 -11.78 11.66 -10.34
N GLY A 90 -11.06 12.63 -10.87
CA GLY A 90 -10.83 13.92 -10.22
C GLY A 90 -9.42 14.47 -10.44
N ASN A 91 -8.85 15.08 -9.40
CA ASN A 91 -7.55 15.77 -9.51
C ASN A 91 -6.41 14.75 -9.72
N PHE A 92 -5.75 14.84 -10.87
CA PHE A 92 -4.70 13.92 -11.28
C PHE A 92 -3.55 13.85 -10.26
N THR A 93 -3.02 15.02 -9.85
CA THR A 93 -1.90 15.12 -8.90
C THR A 93 -2.26 14.53 -7.53
N PHE A 94 -3.48 14.76 -7.06
CA PHE A 94 -3.97 14.20 -5.80
C PHE A 94 -4.01 12.66 -5.84
N PHE A 95 -4.54 12.07 -6.91
CA PHE A 95 -4.62 10.61 -7.03
C PHE A 95 -3.27 9.97 -7.30
N GLN A 96 -2.38 10.65 -8.02
CA GLN A 96 -0.99 10.24 -8.14
C GLN A 96 -0.31 10.22 -6.75
N PHE A 97 -0.43 11.28 -5.96
CA PHE A 97 0.03 11.27 -4.57
C PHE A 97 -0.63 10.16 -3.74
N SER A 98 -1.93 9.94 -3.93
CA SER A 98 -2.69 8.94 -3.16
C SER A 98 -2.23 7.51 -3.43
N ILE A 99 -1.79 7.20 -4.65
CA ILE A 99 -1.13 5.92 -5.01
C ILE A 99 0.19 5.79 -4.26
N ALA A 100 1.05 6.81 -4.30
CA ALA A 100 2.34 6.75 -3.60
C ALA A 100 2.16 6.62 -2.08
N PHE A 101 1.16 7.30 -1.52
CA PHE A 101 0.82 7.20 -0.10
C PHE A 101 0.22 5.83 0.26
N TYR A 102 -0.53 5.21 -0.65
CA TYR A 102 -0.99 3.82 -0.47
C TYR A 102 0.21 2.87 -0.37
N SER A 103 1.19 2.97 -1.27
CA SER A 103 2.45 2.20 -1.24
C SER A 103 3.25 2.45 0.04
N PHE A 104 3.25 3.69 0.54
CA PHE A 104 3.87 4.07 1.82
C PHE A 104 3.25 3.34 3.01
N ILE A 105 1.91 3.38 3.14
CA ILE A 105 1.20 2.69 4.24
C ILE A 105 1.44 1.18 4.15
N TYR A 106 1.39 0.60 2.95
CA TYR A 106 1.67 -0.82 2.74
C TYR A 106 3.04 -1.22 3.29
N MET A 107 4.08 -0.45 2.95
CA MET A 107 5.44 -0.74 3.40
C MET A 107 5.64 -0.52 4.91
N ILE A 108 4.96 0.47 5.50
CA ILE A 108 4.92 0.65 6.95
C ILE A 108 4.34 -0.59 7.63
N ILE A 109 3.19 -1.09 7.15
CA ILE A 109 2.55 -2.28 7.72
C ILE A 109 3.49 -3.49 7.62
N LEU A 110 4.10 -3.70 6.45
CA LEU A 110 5.02 -4.81 6.23
C LEU A 110 6.24 -4.73 7.18
N SER A 111 6.86 -3.55 7.29
CA SER A 111 7.96 -3.35 8.23
C SER A 111 7.53 -3.51 9.69
N PHE A 112 6.32 -3.07 10.03
CA PHE A 112 5.81 -3.20 11.38
C PHE A 112 5.55 -4.66 11.77
N ILE A 113 5.10 -5.50 10.83
CA ILE A 113 5.02 -6.95 11.04
C ILE A 113 6.40 -7.51 11.39
N ALA A 114 7.46 -7.10 10.67
CA ALA A 114 8.83 -7.52 10.98
C ALA A 114 9.26 -7.10 12.40
N VAL A 115 8.95 -5.86 12.82
CA VAL A 115 9.21 -5.38 14.19
C VAL A 115 8.50 -6.24 15.22
N GLN A 116 7.24 -6.63 14.98
CA GLN A 116 6.51 -7.53 15.88
C GLN A 116 7.17 -8.91 15.98
N PHE A 117 7.67 -9.47 14.87
CA PHE A 117 8.40 -10.74 14.90
C PHE A 117 9.70 -10.65 15.70
N VAL A 118 10.48 -9.58 15.48
CA VAL A 118 11.71 -9.32 16.24
C VAL A 118 11.39 -9.19 17.74
N TYR A 119 10.37 -8.41 18.09
CA TYR A 119 9.95 -8.25 19.48
C TYR A 119 9.57 -9.60 20.12
N ARG A 120 8.76 -10.42 19.43
CA ARG A 120 8.37 -11.75 19.92
C ARG A 120 9.58 -12.64 20.16
N TYR A 121 10.53 -12.67 19.23
CA TYR A 121 11.77 -13.42 19.37
C TYR A 121 12.58 -12.96 20.60
N LEU A 122 12.79 -11.65 20.73
CA LEU A 122 13.54 -11.09 21.85
C LEU A 122 12.86 -11.32 23.20
N SER A 123 11.53 -11.26 23.26
CA SER A 123 10.77 -11.50 24.49
C SER A 123 10.95 -12.91 25.05
N VAL A 124 11.22 -13.90 24.19
CA VAL A 124 11.41 -15.30 24.56
C VAL A 124 12.88 -15.60 24.85
N PHE A 125 13.79 -15.22 23.94
CA PHE A 125 15.20 -15.64 24.00
C PHE A 125 16.12 -14.62 24.66
N HIS A 126 15.79 -13.32 24.61
CA HIS A 126 16.67 -12.23 25.07
C HIS A 126 15.89 -11.14 25.84
N PRO A 127 15.31 -11.47 27.01
CA PRO A 127 14.41 -10.57 27.74
C PRO A 127 15.04 -9.24 28.15
N LYS A 128 16.35 -9.19 28.42
CA LYS A 128 17.09 -7.95 28.69
C LYS A 128 17.07 -6.98 27.49
N LEU A 129 17.10 -7.52 26.28
CA LEU A 129 17.02 -6.71 25.07
C LEU A 129 15.56 -6.31 24.76
N ALA A 130 14.60 -7.18 25.10
CA ALA A 130 13.18 -6.87 25.00
C ALA A 130 12.77 -5.68 25.89
N GLN A 131 13.40 -5.50 27.05
CA GLN A 131 13.18 -4.31 27.89
C GLN A 131 13.49 -2.98 27.20
N LYS A 132 14.32 -2.96 26.15
CA LYS A 132 14.53 -1.74 25.33
C LYS A 132 13.28 -1.31 24.57
N PHE A 133 12.32 -2.20 24.40
CA PHE A 133 11.03 -1.89 23.80
C PHE A 133 10.05 -1.31 24.82
N ASP A 134 10.30 -1.40 26.12
CA ASP A 134 9.40 -0.89 27.15
C ASP A 134 9.55 0.62 27.40
N GLY A 135 8.53 1.21 28.04
CA GLY A 135 8.51 2.63 28.37
C GLY A 135 8.54 3.53 27.13
N TYR A 136 9.49 4.47 27.06
CA TYR A 136 9.64 5.36 25.92
C TYR A 136 10.20 4.66 24.66
N GLY A 137 10.83 3.49 24.81
CA GLY A 137 11.35 2.71 23.70
C GLY A 137 10.27 2.27 22.73
N VAL A 138 9.04 2.05 23.22
CA VAL A 138 7.86 1.68 22.41
C VAL A 138 7.69 2.66 21.25
N PHE A 139 7.72 3.98 21.53
CA PHE A 139 7.47 4.99 20.51
C PHE A 139 8.55 5.03 19.44
N GLY A 140 9.81 4.80 19.81
CA GLY A 140 10.91 4.67 18.85
C GLY A 140 10.70 3.48 17.90
N TRP A 141 10.32 2.33 18.44
CA TRP A 141 10.08 1.12 17.64
C TRP A 141 8.76 1.14 16.87
N LEU A 142 7.74 1.84 17.35
CA LEU A 142 6.51 2.11 16.59
C LEU A 142 6.76 3.10 15.45
N GLY A 143 7.71 4.03 15.60
CA GLY A 143 8.10 4.99 14.56
C GLY A 143 9.06 4.41 13.53
N TYR A 144 9.88 3.41 13.90
CA TYR A 144 10.86 2.78 13.00
C TYR A 144 10.31 2.35 11.62
N PRO A 145 9.11 1.73 11.50
CA PRO A 145 8.52 1.33 10.22
C PRO A 145 8.31 2.47 9.22
N ILE A 146 8.28 3.73 9.68
CA ILE A 146 8.16 4.91 8.81
C ILE A 146 9.38 5.02 7.90
N ILE A 147 10.58 4.66 8.36
CA ILE A 147 11.82 4.76 7.60
C ILE A 147 11.76 3.93 6.30
N PRO A 148 11.52 2.60 6.33
CA PRO A 148 11.37 1.83 5.10
C PRO A 148 10.17 2.28 4.26
N GLY A 149 9.10 2.80 4.88
CA GLY A 149 8.01 3.45 4.16
C GLY A 149 8.48 4.61 3.29
N ILE A 150 9.23 5.55 3.88
CA ILE A 150 9.80 6.70 3.17
C ILE A 150 10.79 6.23 2.10
N LEU A 151 11.69 5.30 2.44
CA LEU A 151 12.70 4.78 1.52
C LEU A 151 12.08 4.07 0.31
N TYR A 152 10.88 3.53 0.43
CA TYR A 152 10.18 2.93 -0.70
C TYR A 152 9.37 3.97 -1.49
N SER A 153 8.53 4.76 -0.82
CA SER A 153 7.57 5.65 -1.47
C SER A 153 8.20 6.93 -2.01
N ALA A 154 9.20 7.51 -1.34
CA ALA A 154 9.80 8.76 -1.78
C ALA A 154 10.59 8.60 -3.10
N PRO A 155 11.45 7.58 -3.30
CA PRO A 155 12.09 7.35 -4.59
C PRO A 155 11.07 7.02 -5.69
N MET A 156 10.04 6.23 -5.38
CA MET A 156 8.94 5.97 -6.32
C MET A 156 8.30 7.29 -6.76
N TYR A 157 7.99 8.18 -5.83
CA TYR A 157 7.38 9.47 -6.15
C TYR A 157 8.32 10.39 -6.93
N VAL A 158 9.60 10.46 -6.61
CA VAL A 158 10.53 11.40 -7.27
C VAL A 158 10.98 10.89 -8.63
N TYR A 159 11.35 9.62 -8.75
CA TYR A 159 12.01 9.09 -9.94
C TYR A 159 11.06 8.43 -10.94
N CYS A 160 9.87 8.00 -10.52
CA CYS A 160 8.97 7.23 -11.39
C CYS A 160 7.81 8.08 -11.93
N GLN A 161 8.01 9.40 -12.00
CA GLN A 161 7.03 10.33 -12.56
C GLN A 161 6.68 9.93 -14.00
N PRO A 162 5.42 10.15 -14.44
CA PRO A 162 5.00 9.84 -15.80
C PRO A 162 5.92 10.50 -16.83
N ASP A 163 6.41 9.69 -17.77
CA ASP A 163 7.27 10.13 -18.85
C ASP A 163 6.90 9.42 -20.15
N GLU A 164 7.23 10.05 -21.28
CA GLU A 164 6.83 9.60 -22.61
C GLU A 164 7.32 8.19 -22.92
N TYR A 165 8.55 7.83 -22.53
CA TYR A 165 9.09 6.49 -22.80
C TYR A 165 8.37 5.41 -22.00
N SER A 166 8.18 5.60 -20.70
CA SER A 166 7.50 4.61 -19.87
C SER A 166 6.04 4.44 -20.26
N ASP A 167 5.37 5.54 -20.63
CA ASP A 167 4.00 5.50 -21.15
C ASP A 167 3.91 4.77 -22.48
N ASP A 168 4.83 5.04 -23.41
CA ASP A 168 4.92 4.35 -24.70
C ASP A 168 5.13 2.85 -24.51
N PHE A 169 6.01 2.46 -23.57
CA PHE A 169 6.32 1.07 -23.27
C PHE A 169 5.09 0.28 -22.81
N VAL A 170 4.23 0.89 -21.98
CA VAL A 170 3.06 0.21 -21.40
C VAL A 170 1.74 0.54 -22.11
N ARG A 171 1.75 1.44 -23.11
CA ARG A 171 0.55 1.93 -23.78
C ARG A 171 -0.32 0.81 -24.33
N GLN A 172 0.28 -0.10 -25.09
CA GLN A 172 -0.46 -1.19 -25.71
C GLN A 172 -1.02 -2.14 -24.67
N GLU A 173 -0.24 -2.47 -23.64
CA GLU A 173 -0.66 -3.34 -22.55
C GLU A 173 -1.85 -2.75 -21.77
N MET A 174 -1.81 -1.45 -21.49
CA MET A 174 -2.90 -0.74 -20.80
C MET A 174 -4.16 -0.65 -21.66
N LEU A 175 -4.01 -0.42 -22.96
CA LEU A 175 -5.13 -0.41 -23.89
C LEU A 175 -5.74 -1.80 -24.08
N SER A 176 -4.93 -2.86 -24.18
CA SER A 176 -5.43 -4.22 -24.44
C SER A 176 -6.08 -4.86 -23.22
N ASN A 177 -5.52 -4.64 -22.02
CA ASN A 177 -5.99 -5.31 -20.80
C ASN A 177 -6.97 -4.48 -19.98
N TYR A 178 -6.90 -3.14 -20.09
CA TYR A 178 -7.73 -2.24 -19.29
C TYR A 178 -8.57 -1.29 -20.14
N GLU A 179 -8.32 -1.20 -21.46
CA GLU A 179 -8.99 -0.27 -22.37
C GLU A 179 -8.89 1.19 -21.89
N LEU A 180 -7.73 1.50 -21.29
CA LEU A 180 -7.41 2.82 -20.76
C LEU A 180 -6.25 3.43 -21.54
N ALA A 181 -6.42 4.70 -21.93
CA ALA A 181 -5.30 5.51 -22.35
C ALA A 181 -4.45 5.82 -21.12
N ILE A 182 -3.22 5.31 -21.10
CA ILE A 182 -2.32 5.49 -19.96
C ILE A 182 -2.17 6.96 -19.58
N GLY A 183 -2.13 7.85 -20.58
CA GLY A 183 -2.08 9.31 -20.46
C GLY A 183 -3.13 9.93 -19.54
N ASP A 184 -4.33 9.38 -19.52
CA ASP A 184 -5.50 9.96 -18.85
C ASP A 184 -5.65 9.52 -17.39
N VAL A 185 -4.86 8.53 -16.95
CA VAL A 185 -4.94 7.99 -15.59
C VAL A 185 -3.75 8.42 -14.72
N PRO A 186 -3.99 8.80 -13.44
CA PRO A 186 -2.93 9.04 -12.47
C PRO A 186 -2.09 7.78 -12.28
N ARG A 187 -0.77 7.91 -12.39
CA ARG A 187 0.11 6.73 -12.50
C ARG A 187 1.55 6.94 -12.05
N PHE A 188 2.22 5.81 -11.80
CA PHE A 188 3.67 5.63 -11.82
C PHE A 188 3.98 4.40 -12.65
N ALA A 189 4.91 4.52 -13.60
CA ALA A 189 5.40 3.39 -14.38
C ALA A 189 6.88 3.20 -14.08
N LEU A 190 7.22 2.10 -13.39
CA LEU A 190 8.59 1.71 -13.13
C LEU A 190 9.04 0.81 -14.26
N VAL A 191 9.82 1.34 -15.21
CA VAL A 191 10.44 0.56 -16.29
C VAL A 191 11.91 0.37 -15.98
N SER A 192 12.37 -0.89 -15.96
CA SER A 192 13.71 -1.23 -15.48
C SER A 192 14.84 -0.84 -16.45
N TYR A 193 14.55 -0.77 -17.75
CA TYR A 193 15.56 -0.54 -18.80
C TYR A 193 15.07 0.41 -19.88
N ASN A 194 16.00 1.21 -20.40
CA ASN A 194 15.81 1.99 -21.62
C ASN A 194 15.88 1.08 -22.87
N ALA A 195 15.52 1.62 -24.04
CA ALA A 195 15.55 0.90 -25.31
C ALA A 195 16.95 0.40 -25.70
N ASP A 196 18.00 1.07 -25.21
CA ASP A 196 19.41 0.71 -25.41
C ASP A 196 19.93 -0.35 -24.43
N GLY A 197 19.09 -0.82 -23.50
CA GLY A 197 19.45 -1.81 -22.48
C GLY A 197 20.17 -1.24 -21.26
N THR A 198 20.31 0.08 -21.14
CA THR A 198 20.87 0.72 -19.94
C THR A 198 19.85 0.75 -18.80
N LEU A 199 20.34 0.73 -17.56
CA LEU A 199 19.52 0.92 -16.36
C LEU A 199 19.02 2.37 -16.30
N ARG A 200 17.75 2.52 -15.93
CA ARG A 200 17.06 3.80 -15.81
C ARG A 200 17.00 4.29 -14.37
#